data_AF-A0A955H335-F1
#
_entry.id   AF-A0A955H335-F1
#
_cell.length_a   1.000
_cell.length_b   1.000
_cell.length_c   1.000
_cell.angle_alpha   90.00
_cell.angle_beta   90.00
_cell.angle_gamma   90.00
#
_symmetry.space_group_name_H-M   'P 1'
#
loop_
_entity.id
_entity.type
_entity.pdbx_description
1 polymer ?
#
loop_
_entity_poly.entity_id
_entity_poly.type
_entity_poly.pdbx_seq_one_letter_code
_entity_poly.pdbx_strand_id
1 'polypeptide(L)'
;MFDFHQKRKIREVINSPFTQGLILVLVLVVGWSAYIRFETAMEMRERREKAEEEVVMLQDRKDSLEEQVQYLSDDRGIEAEMRRQFDVALEGEKVVVILDEKKENVEPLATSTVETEKKWYQFWR
;
A
#
# COMPACT_ATOMS: atom_id res chain seq x y z
N MET A 1 8.55 -29.81 65.05
CA MET A 1 8.72 -28.85 66.16
C MET A 1 9.67 -27.67 65.85
N PHE A 2 10.25 -27.54 64.64
CA PHE A 2 11.16 -26.43 64.27
C PHE A 2 10.48 -25.24 63.53
N ASP A 3 9.21 -25.37 63.13
CA ASP A 3 8.54 -24.37 62.28
C ASP A 3 8.37 -22.99 62.93
N PHE A 4 8.19 -22.93 64.26
CA PHE A 4 7.85 -21.66 64.94
C PHE A 4 9.04 -20.70 65.00
N HIS A 5 10.26 -21.20 65.26
CA HIS A 5 11.45 -20.35 65.34
C HIS A 5 11.92 -19.89 63.95
N GLN A 6 11.75 -20.72 62.92
CA GLN A 6 12.05 -20.35 61.54
C GLN A 6 11.12 -19.24 61.05
N LYS A 7 9.81 -19.34 61.32
CA LYS A 7 8.83 -18.32 60.93
C LYS A 7 9.11 -16.95 61.54
N ARG A 8 9.66 -16.88 62.77
CA ARG A 8 10.01 -15.60 63.41
C ARG A 8 11.21 -14.93 62.76
N LYS A 9 12.28 -15.69 62.50
CA LYS A 9 13.49 -15.18 61.82
C LYS A 9 13.20 -14.77 60.36
N ILE A 10 12.40 -15.56 59.64
CA ILE A 10 11.99 -15.24 58.26
C ILE A 10 11.17 -13.95 58.21
N ARG A 11 10.22 -13.75 59.14
CA ARG A 11 9.46 -12.48 59.24
C ARG A 11 10.35 -11.28 59.50
N GLU A 12 11.36 -11.42 60.34
CA GLU A 12 12.28 -10.34 60.69
C GLU A 12 13.20 -9.96 59.51
N VAL A 13 13.66 -10.95 58.73
CA VAL A 13 14.44 -10.72 57.51
C VAL A 13 13.58 -10.11 56.40
N ILE A 14 12.33 -10.56 56.22
CA ILE A 14 11.41 -10.05 55.19
C ILE A 14 10.97 -8.60 55.50
N ASN A 15 10.76 -8.26 56.77
CA ASN A 15 10.33 -6.93 57.19
C ASN A 15 11.49 -5.93 57.32
N SER A 16 12.72 -6.32 57.00
CA SER A 16 13.84 -5.39 56.91
C SER A 16 13.62 -4.46 55.70
N PRO A 17 13.81 -3.13 55.85
CA PRO A 17 13.62 -2.17 54.75
C PRO A 17 14.54 -2.45 53.56
N PHE A 18 15.71 -3.06 53.81
CA PHE A 18 16.64 -3.45 52.75
C PHE A 18 16.09 -4.61 51.89
N THR A 19 15.54 -5.63 52.54
CA THR A 19 14.93 -6.78 51.86
C THR A 19 13.70 -6.35 51.06
N GLN A 20 12.88 -5.45 51.60
CA GLN A 20 11.74 -4.88 50.89
C GLN A 20 12.18 -4.09 49.65
N GLY A 21 13.23 -3.26 49.77
CA GLY A 21 13.80 -2.54 48.63
C GLY A 21 14.33 -3.48 47.55
N LEU A 22 15.04 -4.54 47.94
CA LEU A 22 15.52 -5.57 47.01
C LEU A 22 14.37 -6.25 46.27
N ILE A 23 13.33 -6.67 46.98
CA ILE A 23 12.14 -7.31 46.39
C ILE A 23 11.45 -6.34 45.42
N LEU A 24 11.29 -5.07 45.80
CA LEU A 24 10.66 -4.06 44.96
C LEU A 24 11.44 -3.86 43.67
N VAL A 25 12.77 -3.75 43.73
CA VAL A 25 13.62 -3.66 42.54
C VAL A 25 13.46 -4.91 41.66
N LEU A 26 13.43 -6.10 42.25
CA LEU A 26 13.27 -7.36 41.53
C LEU A 26 11.91 -7.40 40.81
N VAL A 27 10.84 -6.97 41.48
CA VAL A 27 9.50 -6.86 40.89
C VAL A 27 9.48 -5.85 39.75
N LEU A 28 10.12 -4.70 39.90
CA LEU A 28 10.22 -3.69 38.83
C LEU A 28 10.97 -4.22 37.61
N VAL A 29 12.08 -4.94 37.79
CA VAL A 29 12.85 -5.53 36.69
C VAL A 29 12.03 -6.57 35.93
N VAL A 30 11.33 -7.45 36.64
CA VAL A 30 10.46 -8.46 36.01
C VAL A 30 9.27 -7.80 35.32
N GLY A 31 8.65 -6.80 35.95
CA GLY A 31 7.55 -6.03 35.36
C GLY A 31 7.97 -5.30 34.09
N TRP A 32 9.14 -4.66 34.09
CA TRP A 32 9.70 -3.99 32.93
C TRP A 32 10.01 -4.97 31.78
N SER A 33 10.59 -6.13 32.09
CA SER A 33 10.86 -7.17 31.10
C SER A 33 9.58 -7.71 30.48
N ALA A 34 8.54 -7.95 31.28
CA ALA A 34 7.24 -8.39 30.81
C ALA A 34 6.57 -7.33 29.92
N TYR A 35 6.67 -6.05 30.29
CA TYR A 35 6.14 -4.93 29.51
C TYR A 35 6.78 -4.85 28.12
N ILE A 36 8.12 -4.87 28.03
CA ILE A 36 8.84 -4.86 26.73
C ILE A 36 8.41 -6.03 25.86
N ARG A 37 8.30 -7.23 26.44
CA ARG A 37 7.89 -8.44 25.71
C ARG A 37 6.45 -8.33 25.19
N PHE A 38 5.56 -7.74 25.98
CA PHE A 38 4.16 -7.52 25.59
C PHE A 38 4.05 -6.51 24.44
N GLU A 39 4.76 -5.39 24.52
CA GLU A 39 4.81 -4.36 23.47
C GLU A 39 5.37 -4.94 22.16
N THR A 40 6.48 -5.68 22.24
CA THR A 40 7.08 -6.36 21.07
C THR A 40 6.11 -7.36 20.45
N ALA A 41 5.39 -8.14 21.27
CA ALA A 41 4.43 -9.12 20.76
C ALA A 41 3.25 -8.46 20.04
N MET A 42 2.80 -7.30 20.52
CA MET A 42 1.73 -6.53 19.88
C MET A 42 2.20 -5.94 18.54
N GLU A 43 3.38 -5.32 18.51
CA GLU A 43 3.96 -4.79 17.26
C GLU A 43 4.15 -5.87 16.19
N MET A 44 4.61 -7.06 16.58
CA MET A 44 4.81 -8.16 15.64
C MET A 44 3.51 -8.66 15.02
N ARG A 45 2.37 -8.56 15.73
CA ARG A 45 1.06 -8.93 15.18
C ARG A 45 0.60 -7.92 14.13
N GLU A 46 0.73 -6.63 14.42
CA GLU A 46 0.36 -5.57 13.48
C GLU A 46 1.23 -5.60 12.21
N ARG A 47 2.54 -5.84 12.37
CA ARG A 47 3.45 -5.99 11.22
C ARG A 47 3.15 -7.23 10.38
N ARG A 48 2.68 -8.32 11.00
CA ARG A 48 2.27 -9.53 10.27
C ARG A 48 1.01 -9.28 9.44
N GLU A 49 0.01 -8.62 10.02
CA GLU A 49 -1.24 -8.30 9.31
C GLU A 49 -0.97 -7.41 8.10
N LYS A 50 -0.17 -6.35 8.25
CA LYS A 50 0.25 -5.50 7.13
C LYS A 50 1.04 -6.25 6.06
N ALA A 51 1.95 -7.14 6.47
CA ALA A 51 2.71 -7.95 5.53
C ALA A 51 1.83 -8.96 4.77
N GLU A 52 0.83 -9.54 5.43
CA GLU A 52 -0.15 -10.43 4.79
C GLU A 52 -1.02 -9.68 3.78
N GLU A 53 -1.50 -8.48 4.12
CA GLU A 53 -2.23 -7.61 3.18
C GLU A 53 -1.38 -7.22 1.97
N GLU A 54 -0.11 -6.83 2.19
CA GLU A 54 0.81 -6.49 1.10
C GLU A 54 1.07 -7.68 0.17
N VAL A 55 1.21 -8.89 0.73
CA VAL A 55 1.39 -10.11 -0.06
C VAL A 55 0.17 -10.40 -0.92
N VAL A 56 -1.04 -10.28 -0.39
CA VAL A 56 -2.28 -10.48 -1.16
C VAL A 56 -2.37 -9.46 -2.29
N MET A 57 -2.15 -8.17 -2.00
CA MET A 57 -2.16 -7.10 -3.00
C MET A 57 -1.12 -7.29 -4.11
N LEU A 58 0.08 -7.79 -3.76
CA LEU A 58 1.14 -8.08 -4.72
C LEU A 58 0.82 -9.31 -5.57
N GLN A 59 0.19 -10.33 -4.97
CA GLN A 59 -0.22 -11.53 -5.69
C GLN A 59 -1.31 -11.21 -6.72
N ASP A 60 -2.34 -10.44 -6.35
CA ASP A 60 -3.40 -10.01 -7.28
C ASP A 60 -2.84 -9.17 -8.45
N ARG A 61 -1.87 -8.29 -8.16
CA ARG A 61 -1.16 -7.52 -9.19
C ARG A 61 -0.35 -8.42 -10.10
N LYS A 62 0.36 -9.41 -9.56
CA LYS A 62 1.12 -10.36 -10.35
C LYS A 62 0.19 -11.12 -11.29
N ASP A 63 -0.90 -11.66 -10.78
CA ASP A 63 -1.82 -12.50 -11.55
C ASP A 63 -2.49 -11.70 -12.68
N SER A 64 -2.91 -10.45 -12.41
CA SER A 64 -3.46 -9.56 -13.44
C SER A 64 -2.45 -9.12 -14.50
N LEU A 65 -1.17 -8.94 -14.13
CA LEU A 65 -0.10 -8.67 -15.09
C LEU A 65 0.22 -9.93 -15.92
N GLU A 66 0.19 -11.11 -15.31
CA GLU A 66 0.46 -12.38 -15.98
C GLU A 66 -0.64 -12.70 -17.01
N GLU A 67 -1.91 -12.40 -16.71
CA GLU A 67 -3.01 -12.47 -17.66
C GLU A 67 -2.82 -11.51 -18.84
N GLN A 68 -2.44 -10.25 -18.57
CA GLN A 68 -2.14 -9.28 -19.62
C GLN A 68 -0.96 -9.70 -20.49
N VAL A 69 0.11 -10.23 -19.88
CA VAL A 69 1.27 -10.74 -20.63
C VAL A 69 0.88 -11.94 -21.48
N GLN A 70 0.06 -12.87 -20.97
CA GLN A 70 -0.46 -13.97 -21.79
C GLN A 70 -1.31 -13.47 -22.96
N TYR A 71 -2.19 -12.50 -22.72
CA TYR A 71 -2.99 -11.89 -23.78
C TYR A 71 -2.11 -11.22 -24.85
N LEU A 72 -1.09 -10.46 -24.44
CA LEU A 72 -0.15 -9.82 -25.36
C LEU A 72 0.84 -10.81 -26.02
N SER A 73 1.01 -12.01 -25.47
CA SER A 73 1.91 -13.03 -26.05
C SER A 73 1.21 -13.96 -27.05
N ASP A 74 -0.13 -13.96 -27.09
CA ASP A 74 -0.88 -14.68 -28.13
C ASP A 74 -0.80 -13.92 -29.46
N ASP A 75 -0.54 -14.64 -30.56
CA ASP A 75 -0.40 -14.04 -31.89
C ASP A 75 -1.64 -13.20 -32.28
N ARG A 76 -2.83 -13.58 -31.80
CA ARG A 76 -4.07 -12.81 -32.00
C ARG A 76 -4.14 -11.52 -31.19
N GLY A 77 -3.55 -11.50 -29.99
CA GLY A 77 -3.50 -10.31 -29.14
C GLY A 77 -2.53 -9.27 -29.67
N ILE A 78 -1.39 -9.71 -30.20
CA ILE A 78 -0.42 -8.86 -30.91
C ILE A 78 -1.07 -8.25 -32.17
N GLU A 79 -1.73 -9.06 -33.00
CA GLU A 79 -2.38 -8.57 -34.22
C GLU A 79 -3.51 -7.57 -33.91
N ALA A 80 -4.32 -7.83 -32.87
CA ALA A 80 -5.42 -6.95 -32.47
C ALA A 80 -4.93 -5.59 -31.96
N GLU A 81 -3.87 -5.55 -31.14
CA GLU A 81 -3.31 -4.27 -30.68
C GLU A 81 -2.49 -3.56 -31.75
N MET A 82 -1.80 -4.29 -32.64
CA MET A 82 -1.15 -3.70 -33.81
C MET A 82 -2.16 -3.00 -34.72
N ARG A 83 -3.33 -3.61 -34.99
CA ARG A 83 -4.43 -2.97 -35.74
C ARG A 83 -4.97 -1.72 -35.04
N ARG A 84 -5.09 -1.72 -33.71
CA ARG A 84 -5.62 -0.58 -32.94
C ARG A 84 -4.66 0.60 -32.84
N GLN A 85 -3.37 0.34 -32.59
CA GLN A 85 -2.37 1.39 -32.35
C GLN A 85 -1.72 1.90 -33.63
N PHE A 86 -1.54 1.03 -34.63
CA PHE A 86 -0.71 1.35 -35.80
C PHE A 86 -1.48 1.36 -37.13
N ASP A 87 -2.81 1.18 -37.10
CA ASP A 87 -3.72 1.21 -38.26
C ASP A 87 -3.21 0.32 -39.43
N VAL A 88 -2.54 -0.78 -39.07
CA VAL A 88 -1.91 -1.71 -40.01
C VAL A 88 -2.90 -2.80 -40.41
N ALA A 89 -3.12 -2.92 -41.72
CA ALA A 89 -3.88 -4.00 -42.33
C ALA A 89 -2.93 -5.07 -42.91
N LEU A 90 -3.41 -6.31 -43.10
CA LEU A 90 -2.59 -7.36 -43.73
C LEU A 90 -2.23 -6.98 -45.17
N GLU A 91 -1.12 -7.53 -45.69
CA GLU A 91 -0.73 -7.37 -47.10
C GLU A 91 -1.86 -7.87 -48.02
N GLY A 92 -2.61 -6.94 -48.62
CA GLY A 92 -3.73 -7.21 -49.54
C GLY A 92 -5.08 -6.60 -49.14
N GLU A 93 -5.22 -6.03 -47.93
CA GLU A 93 -6.44 -5.37 -47.46
C GLU A 93 -6.41 -3.85 -47.82
N LYS A 94 -7.44 -3.35 -48.51
CA LYS A 94 -7.54 -1.93 -48.93
C LYS A 94 -8.50 -1.17 -48.02
N VAL A 95 -7.98 -0.20 -47.28
CA VAL A 95 -8.79 0.75 -46.51
C VAL A 95 -9.36 1.81 -47.45
N VAL A 96 -10.69 1.88 -47.57
CA VAL A 96 -11.38 2.92 -48.34
C VAL A 96 -11.87 3.97 -47.36
N VAL A 97 -11.14 5.09 -47.27
CA VAL A 97 -11.57 6.26 -46.50
C VAL A 97 -12.56 7.06 -47.37
N ILE A 98 -13.86 6.93 -47.06
CA ILE A 98 -14.90 7.74 -47.70
C ILE A 98 -14.92 9.09 -46.98
N LEU A 99 -14.33 10.10 -47.60
CA LEU A 99 -14.49 11.49 -47.19
C LEU A 99 -15.84 11.95 -47.73
N ASP A 100 -16.82 12.13 -46.86
CA ASP A 100 -18.03 12.88 -47.23
C ASP A 100 -17.61 14.32 -47.52
N GLU A 101 -17.64 14.72 -48.79
CA GLU A 101 -17.55 16.12 -49.19
C GLU A 101 -18.83 16.84 -48.73
N LYS A 102 -18.87 17.17 -47.44
CA LYS A 102 -19.85 18.11 -46.92
C LYS A 102 -19.47 19.50 -47.43
N LYS A 103 -19.91 19.80 -48.66
CA LYS A 103 -20.05 21.17 -49.14
C LYS A 103 -21.15 21.85 -48.33
N GLU A 104 -20.81 22.34 -47.14
CA GLU A 104 -21.61 23.32 -46.42
C GLU A 104 -20.84 24.64 -46.35
N ASN A 105 -21.24 25.54 -47.25
CA ASN A 105 -21.42 26.96 -47.05
C ASN A 105 -20.70 27.55 -45.81
N VAL A 106 -19.58 28.22 -46.06
CA VAL A 106 -18.94 29.13 -45.11
C VAL A 106 -19.85 30.36 -44.93
N GLU A 107 -20.78 30.29 -43.99
CA GLU A 107 -21.26 31.48 -43.30
C GLU A 107 -20.21 31.89 -42.25
N PRO A 108 -19.79 33.16 -42.20
CA PRO A 108 -18.87 33.62 -41.16
C PRO A 108 -19.60 33.61 -39.83
N LEU A 109 -19.48 32.51 -39.08
CA LEU A 109 -19.81 32.48 -37.66
C LEU A 109 -18.89 33.49 -36.97
N ALA A 110 -19.50 34.59 -36.52
CA ALA A 110 -18.86 35.59 -35.68
C ALA A 110 -18.14 34.86 -34.54
N THR A 111 -16.82 34.82 -34.65
CA THR A 111 -15.93 34.28 -33.65
C THR A 111 -15.90 35.28 -32.51
N SER A 112 -16.84 35.18 -31.58
CA SER A 112 -16.70 35.77 -30.26
C SER A 112 -15.75 34.89 -29.44
N THR A 113 -14.46 34.88 -29.82
CA THR A 113 -13.41 34.46 -28.90
C THR A 113 -13.34 35.54 -27.83
N VAL A 114 -13.95 35.29 -26.68
CA VAL A 114 -13.56 36.01 -25.47
C VAL A 114 -12.17 35.47 -25.13
N GLU A 115 -11.14 36.10 -25.69
CA GLU A 115 -9.76 35.95 -25.24
C GLU A 115 -9.68 36.49 -23.81
N THR A 116 -9.99 35.65 -22.83
CA THR A 116 -9.48 35.87 -21.48
C THR A 116 -7.97 35.64 -21.55
N GLU A 117 -7.23 36.73 -21.67
CA GLU A 117 -5.77 36.79 -21.58
C GLU A 117 -5.34 36.13 -20.25
N LYS A 118 -5.03 34.84 -20.29
CA LYS A 118 -4.57 34.10 -19.11
C LYS A 118 -3.16 34.57 -18.78
N LYS A 119 -3.11 35.50 -17.84
CA LYS A 119 -1.88 36.03 -17.26
C LYS A 119 -1.10 34.91 -16.56
N TRP A 120 0.13 34.70 -17.01
CA TRP A 120 1.05 33.61 -16.64
C TRP A 120 1.28 33.44 -15.12
N TYR A 121 1.05 34.49 -14.33
CA TYR A 121 1.22 34.49 -12.88
C TYR A 121 0.03 33.92 -12.09
N GLN A 122 -1.11 33.62 -12.72
CA GLN A 122 -2.27 33.01 -12.03
C GLN A 122 -2.10 31.51 -11.73
N PHE A 123 -1.06 30.87 -12.26
CA PHE A 123 -0.83 29.43 -12.10
C PHE A 123 -0.29 29.01 -10.72
N TRP A 124 0.32 29.93 -9.96
CA TRP A 124 1.05 29.62 -8.71
C TRP A 124 0.33 30.06 -7.43
N ARG A 125 -1.01 30.11 -7.44
CA ARG A 125 -1.79 30.37 -6.23
C ARG A 125 -2.41 29.09 -5.68
#